data_AF-A0A7C7NMK6-F1
#
_entry.id   AF-A0A7C7NMK6-F1
#
_cell.length_a   1.000
_cell.length_b   1.000
_cell.length_c   1.000
_cell.angle_alpha   90.00
_cell.angle_beta   90.00
_cell.angle_gamma   90.00
#
_symmetry.space_group_name_H-M   'P 1'
#
loop_
_entity.id
_entity.type
_entity.pdbx_description
1 polymer ?
#
loop_
_entity_poly.entity_id
_entity_poly.type
_entity_poly.pdbx_seq_one_letter_code
_entity_poly.pdbx_strand_id
1 'polypeptide(L)'
;MKLIIVFVTMTTDICEIVLSGGGTNAIAIVGSLQALYEKNVFNSIERWIGSSAGAIIALFMVIGYTPQSLYHLLLNIDYSNLNDANCDSVLSFFDTMGMIDGNRIMQIIRLALTKKGFTEDTTFCELFSQTKKELVIAGYNLTKGITESFSSSKTPYMKVLIACRISISIPLLFTPVMYNGDMFIDGCIIEHAPIQFAIQKDKTLVIQCITQVSDNERTGASTSHRSPIPTDAPSFFALVHSRVFNTLQKKCLH
;
A
#
# COMPACT_ATOMS: atom_id res chain seq x y z
N MET A 1 -5.09 -20.32 2.74
CA MET A 1 -4.79 -20.15 1.30
C MET A 1 -4.80 -18.65 0.95
N LYS A 2 -3.66 -17.93 0.90
CA LYS A 2 -3.65 -16.46 0.75
C LYS A 2 -4.12 -15.99 -0.65
N LEU A 3 -5.42 -15.87 -0.90
CA LEU A 3 -5.99 -15.42 -2.18
C LEU A 3 -5.99 -13.88 -2.29
N ILE A 4 -5.04 -13.30 -3.03
CA ILE A 4 -5.11 -11.88 -3.41
C ILE A 4 -6.19 -11.69 -4.48
N ILE A 5 -7.17 -10.85 -4.17
CA ILE A 5 -8.24 -10.46 -5.10
C ILE A 5 -8.02 -9.00 -5.49
N VAL A 6 -7.54 -8.79 -6.72
CA VAL A 6 -7.49 -7.45 -7.31
C VAL A 6 -8.85 -7.16 -7.94
N PHE A 7 -9.61 -6.22 -7.38
CA PHE A 7 -10.87 -5.78 -7.97
C PHE A 7 -10.59 -4.68 -9.01
N VAL A 8 -10.56 -5.07 -10.28
CA VAL A 8 -10.48 -4.12 -11.39
C VAL A 8 -11.88 -3.82 -11.92
N THR A 9 -12.44 -2.71 -11.45
CA THR A 9 -13.55 -1.99 -12.11
C THR A 9 -13.01 -1.39 -13.41
N MET A 10 -13.43 -1.94 -14.55
CA MET A 10 -13.00 -1.47 -15.85
C MET A 10 -13.91 -0.33 -16.30
N THR A 11 -13.45 0.89 -16.09
CA THR A 11 -13.80 2.02 -16.95
C THR A 11 -12.56 2.44 -17.70
N THR A 12 -12.69 2.93 -18.93
CA THR A 12 -11.56 3.46 -19.72
C THR A 12 -10.91 4.69 -19.09
N ASP A 13 -11.55 5.26 -18.06
CA ASP A 13 -11.22 6.57 -17.49
C ASP A 13 -10.82 6.46 -16.01
N ILE A 14 -10.03 5.45 -15.61
CA ILE A 14 -9.58 5.32 -14.22
C ILE A 14 -8.73 6.53 -13.84
N CYS A 15 -9.20 7.31 -12.87
CA CYS A 15 -8.50 8.50 -12.36
C CYS A 15 -8.15 8.41 -10.87
N GLU A 16 -8.72 7.43 -10.15
CA GLU A 16 -8.44 7.21 -8.73
C GLU A 16 -7.99 5.77 -8.48
N ILE A 17 -7.08 5.60 -7.52
CA ILE A 17 -6.67 4.27 -7.07
C ILE A 17 -6.69 4.18 -5.54
N VAL A 18 -7.31 3.13 -5.02
CA VAL A 18 -7.36 2.79 -3.60
C VAL A 18 -6.47 1.58 -3.35
N LEU A 19 -5.48 1.75 -2.48
CA LEU A 19 -4.55 0.71 -2.06
C LEU A 19 -4.89 0.32 -0.62
N SER A 20 -5.26 -0.95 -0.42
CA SER A 20 -5.55 -1.46 0.91
C SER A 20 -4.30 -1.54 1.79
N GLY A 21 -4.53 -1.80 3.08
CA GLY A 21 -3.50 -2.39 3.92
C GLY A 21 -2.94 -3.66 3.29
N GLY A 22 -1.65 -3.86 3.44
CA GLY A 22 -0.92 -4.93 2.75
C GLY A 22 -0.15 -5.83 3.70
N GLY A 23 0.39 -5.30 4.80
CA GLY A 23 1.38 -6.01 5.60
C GLY A 23 2.40 -6.72 4.71
N THR A 24 2.65 -8.01 4.98
CA THR A 24 3.52 -8.88 4.17
C THR A 24 3.17 -8.97 2.69
N ASN A 25 1.93 -8.66 2.33
CA ASN A 25 1.43 -8.76 0.97
C ASN A 25 1.59 -7.43 0.19
N ALA A 26 2.29 -6.44 0.73
CA ALA A 26 2.60 -5.18 0.03
C ALA A 26 3.21 -5.40 -1.37
N ILE A 27 4.02 -6.44 -1.53
CA ILE A 27 4.62 -6.82 -2.81
C ILE A 27 3.58 -7.18 -3.89
N ALA A 28 2.41 -7.68 -3.49
CA ALA A 28 1.32 -7.95 -4.41
C ALA A 28 0.65 -6.68 -4.91
N ILE A 29 0.56 -5.66 -4.05
CA ILE A 29 0.14 -4.33 -4.48
C ILE A 29 1.11 -3.83 -5.55
N VAL A 30 2.41 -3.92 -5.30
CA VAL A 30 3.44 -3.49 -6.27
C VAL A 30 3.40 -4.29 -7.58
N GLY A 31 3.19 -5.61 -7.53
CA GLY A 31 3.02 -6.44 -8.74
C GLY A 31 1.78 -6.07 -9.55
N SER A 32 0.68 -5.71 -8.86
CA SER A 32 -0.53 -5.22 -9.51
C SER A 32 -0.30 -3.86 -10.17
N LEU A 33 0.41 -2.96 -9.50
CA LEU A 33 0.82 -1.67 -10.03
C LEU A 33 1.76 -1.81 -11.23
N GLN A 34 2.69 -2.77 -11.23
CA GLN A 34 3.56 -3.04 -12.37
C GLN A 34 2.75 -3.43 -13.62
N ALA A 35 1.73 -4.29 -13.47
CA ALA A 35 0.87 -4.67 -14.59
C ALA A 35 0.08 -3.47 -15.15
N LEU A 36 -0.42 -2.59 -14.28
CA LEU A 36 -1.11 -1.35 -14.69
C LEU A 36 -0.16 -0.35 -15.37
N TYR A 37 1.08 -0.27 -14.90
CA TYR A 37 2.12 0.58 -15.48
C TYR A 37 2.45 0.16 -16.91
N GLU A 38 2.61 -1.14 -17.17
CA GLU A 38 2.86 -1.69 -18.50
C GLU A 38 1.67 -1.52 -19.46
N LYS A 39 0.45 -1.35 -18.93
CA LYS A 39 -0.75 -1.07 -19.73
C LYS A 39 -1.02 0.43 -19.90
N ASN A 40 -0.11 1.30 -19.49
CA ASN A 40 -0.24 2.76 -19.55
C ASN A 40 -1.47 3.34 -18.80
N VAL A 41 -2.06 2.58 -17.89
CA VAL A 41 -3.20 3.02 -17.06
C VAL A 41 -2.77 4.07 -16.03
N PHE A 42 -1.47 4.10 -15.71
CA PHE A 42 -0.89 4.97 -14.68
C PHE A 42 -0.99 6.47 -14.96
N ASN A 43 -1.01 6.87 -16.23
CA ASN A 43 -0.93 8.29 -16.61
C ASN A 43 -2.22 9.05 -16.34
N SER A 44 -3.36 8.35 -16.28
CA SER A 44 -4.66 8.95 -15.97
C SER A 44 -4.93 9.06 -14.47
N ILE A 45 -4.12 8.44 -13.61
CA ILE A 45 -4.35 8.40 -12.17
C ILE A 45 -3.90 9.72 -11.51
N GLU A 46 -4.88 10.50 -11.08
CA GLU A 46 -4.71 11.79 -10.44
C GLU A 46 -4.80 11.69 -8.91
N ARG A 47 -5.53 10.70 -8.37
CA ARG A 47 -5.76 10.54 -6.93
C ARG A 47 -5.31 9.16 -6.44
N TRP A 48 -4.45 9.16 -5.42
CA TRP A 48 -3.90 7.98 -4.78
C TRP A 48 -4.36 7.92 -3.33
N ILE A 49 -5.08 6.86 -2.97
CA ILE A 49 -5.71 6.69 -1.67
C ILE A 49 -5.12 5.44 -1.03
N GLY A 50 -4.64 5.53 0.21
CA GLY A 50 -4.04 4.37 0.87
C GLY A 50 -4.18 4.37 2.38
N SER A 51 -4.10 3.17 2.96
CA SER A 51 -3.99 2.94 4.40
C SER A 51 -2.84 1.96 4.67
N SER A 52 -2.11 2.15 5.77
CA SER A 52 -0.98 1.30 6.16
C SER A 52 0.07 1.17 5.05
N ALA A 53 0.51 -0.04 4.72
CA ALA A 53 1.41 -0.29 3.58
C ALA A 53 0.90 0.35 2.26
N GLY A 54 -0.42 0.36 2.02
CA GLY A 54 -1.01 1.01 0.85
C GLY A 54 -0.78 2.52 0.84
N ALA A 55 -0.77 3.20 2.00
CA ALA A 55 -0.46 4.63 2.09
C ALA A 55 1.00 4.93 1.72
N ILE A 56 1.94 4.08 2.15
CA ILE A 56 3.36 4.23 1.82
C ILE A 56 3.58 4.02 0.31
N ILE A 57 2.98 2.97 -0.26
CA ILE A 57 3.05 2.71 -1.69
C ILE A 57 2.44 3.88 -2.48
N ALA A 58 1.27 4.37 -2.07
CA ALA A 58 0.63 5.52 -2.67
C ALA A 58 1.53 6.76 -2.67
N LEU A 59 2.17 7.08 -1.54
CA LEU A 59 3.14 8.18 -1.44
C LEU A 59 4.27 7.99 -2.46
N PHE A 60 4.87 6.80 -2.52
CA PHE A 60 5.98 6.53 -3.43
C PHE A 60 5.59 6.68 -4.90
N MET A 61 4.39 6.26 -5.28
CA MET A 61 3.88 6.49 -6.64
C MET A 61 3.65 7.98 -6.92
N VAL A 62 3.13 8.74 -5.95
CA VAL A 62 2.89 10.19 -6.08
C VAL A 62 4.19 10.97 -6.26
N ILE A 63 5.26 10.64 -5.51
CA ILE A 63 6.58 11.27 -5.64
C ILE A 63 7.40 10.73 -6.83
N GLY A 64 6.80 9.88 -7.67
CA GLY A 64 7.36 9.48 -8.97
C GLY A 64 8.32 8.28 -8.92
N TYR A 65 8.17 7.35 -7.98
CA TYR A 65 8.74 6.01 -8.14
C TYR A 65 7.96 5.21 -9.20
N THR A 66 8.64 4.29 -9.88
CA THR A 66 8.00 3.29 -10.73
C THR A 66 7.71 2.04 -9.90
N PRO A 67 6.74 1.20 -10.27
CA PRO A 67 6.49 -0.03 -9.52
C PRO A 67 7.73 -0.93 -9.48
N GLN A 68 8.50 -0.99 -10.57
CA GLN A 68 9.78 -1.70 -10.62
C GLN A 68 10.82 -1.15 -9.62
N SER A 69 11.00 0.18 -9.53
CA SER A 69 11.96 0.74 -8.57
C SER A 69 11.50 0.58 -7.13
N LEU A 70 10.18 0.62 -6.90
CA LEU A 70 9.59 0.30 -5.62
C LEU A 70 9.77 -1.17 -5.25
N TYR A 71 9.60 -2.09 -6.19
CA TYR A 71 9.86 -3.51 -5.98
C TYR A 71 11.31 -3.75 -5.53
N HIS A 72 12.28 -3.14 -6.21
CA HIS A 72 13.68 -3.22 -5.79
C HIS A 72 13.93 -2.56 -4.42
N LEU A 73 13.27 -1.45 -4.11
CA LEU A 73 13.36 -0.84 -2.78
C LEU A 73 12.84 -1.80 -1.71
N LEU A 74 11.73 -2.49 -1.94
CA LEU A 74 11.18 -3.46 -0.99
C LEU A 74 12.03 -4.72 -0.85
N LEU A 75 12.69 -5.18 -1.91
CA LEU A 75 13.60 -6.34 -1.88
C LEU A 75 14.95 -6.05 -1.22
N ASN A 76 15.50 -4.87 -1.50
CA ASN A 76 16.85 -4.49 -1.10
C ASN A 76 16.88 -3.73 0.23
N ILE A 77 15.81 -3.80 1.02
CA ILE A 77 15.89 -3.47 2.44
C ILE A 77 16.68 -4.60 3.08
N ASP A 78 17.99 -4.46 2.95
CA ASP A 78 18.97 -5.43 3.39
C ASP A 78 19.07 -5.34 4.92
N TYR A 79 18.66 -6.41 5.59
CA TYR A 79 18.74 -6.57 7.03
C TYR A 79 20.12 -7.03 7.50
N SER A 80 21.12 -7.05 6.60
CA SER A 80 22.46 -7.64 6.76
C SER A 80 23.35 -7.08 7.88
N ASN A 81 22.81 -6.29 8.80
CA ASN A 81 23.40 -6.10 10.14
C ASN A 81 22.94 -7.14 11.18
N LEU A 82 22.29 -8.24 10.77
CA LEU A 82 22.11 -9.41 11.63
C LEU A 82 22.56 -10.67 10.89
N ASN A 83 23.54 -11.32 11.52
CA ASN A 83 24.11 -12.60 11.13
C ASN A 83 23.04 -13.66 10.86
N ASP A 84 23.44 -14.57 9.98
CA ASP A 84 22.86 -15.89 9.69
C ASP A 84 21.75 -15.93 8.63
N ALA A 85 22.22 -16.10 7.39
CA ALA A 85 21.78 -17.10 6.43
C ALA A 85 20.30 -17.55 6.51
N ASN A 86 19.41 -16.76 5.92
CA ASN A 86 18.37 -17.26 5.03
C ASN A 86 17.88 -16.12 4.13
N CYS A 87 17.92 -16.32 2.81
CA CYS A 87 17.39 -15.38 1.83
C CYS A 87 15.86 -15.44 1.79
N ASP A 88 15.18 -14.92 2.82
CA ASP A 88 13.71 -14.82 2.91
C ASP A 88 13.24 -13.35 3.16
N SER A 89 13.92 -12.38 2.54
CA SER A 89 13.96 -10.96 2.96
C SER A 89 12.78 -10.04 2.54
N VAL A 90 11.55 -10.55 2.41
CA VAL A 90 10.37 -9.67 2.15
C VAL A 90 9.19 -9.94 3.07
N LEU A 91 8.98 -11.21 3.43
CA LEU A 91 8.01 -11.58 4.45
C LEU A 91 8.42 -10.98 5.81
N SER A 92 9.71 -11.03 6.13
CA SER A 92 10.28 -10.43 7.35
C SER A 92 10.09 -8.91 7.47
N PHE A 93 10.01 -8.14 6.37
CA PHE A 93 9.83 -6.69 6.46
C PHE A 93 8.52 -6.28 7.11
N PHE A 94 7.48 -7.11 7.01
CA PHE A 94 6.21 -6.84 7.69
C PHE A 94 5.88 -7.89 8.76
N ASP A 95 6.63 -9.00 8.85
CA ASP A 95 6.43 -10.06 9.85
C ASP A 95 7.12 -9.79 11.21
N THR A 96 8.15 -8.94 11.28
CA THR A 96 8.89 -8.67 12.53
C THR A 96 8.77 -7.23 13.03
N MET A 97 7.57 -6.63 12.97
CA MET A 97 7.33 -5.21 13.29
C MET A 97 7.38 -4.91 14.79
N GLY A 98 8.57 -4.70 15.37
CA GLY A 98 8.71 -4.13 16.74
C GLY A 98 8.81 -2.61 16.75
N MET A 99 8.83 -1.99 17.95
CA MET A 99 9.03 -0.54 18.14
C MET A 99 10.30 0.02 17.44
N ILE A 100 11.30 -0.83 17.18
CA ILE A 100 12.57 -0.51 16.51
C ILE A 100 12.38 -0.30 14.99
N ASP A 101 11.38 -0.95 14.37
CA ASP A 101 11.21 -0.93 12.91
C ASP A 101 10.33 0.22 12.40
N GLY A 102 9.49 0.80 13.26
CA GLY A 102 8.72 1.99 12.90
C GLY A 102 9.64 3.15 12.53
N ASN A 103 10.74 3.31 13.27
CA ASN A 103 11.78 4.29 12.95
C ASN A 103 12.46 4.00 11.61
N ARG A 104 12.69 2.72 11.27
CA ARG A 104 13.30 2.31 10.00
C ARG A 104 12.39 2.59 8.81
N ILE A 105 11.09 2.26 8.90
CA ILE A 105 10.10 2.61 7.87
C ILE A 105 10.09 4.12 7.65
N MET A 106 10.07 4.90 8.73
CA MET A 106 10.11 6.35 8.63
C MET A 106 11.41 6.86 8.01
N GLN A 107 12.56 6.23 8.27
CA GLN A 107 13.83 6.55 7.59
C GLN A 107 13.78 6.25 6.10
N ILE A 108 13.23 5.09 5.70
CA ILE A 108 13.06 4.74 4.28
C ILE A 108 12.18 5.77 3.58
N ILE A 109 11.07 6.18 4.20
CA ILE A 109 10.19 7.22 3.65
C ILE A 109 10.93 8.55 3.50
N ARG A 110 11.70 8.97 4.52
CA ARG A 110 12.52 10.19 4.45
C ARG A 110 13.53 10.15 3.31
N LEU A 111 14.29 9.05 3.19
CA LEU A 111 15.28 8.89 2.12
C LEU A 111 14.62 8.90 0.74
N ALA A 112 13.44 8.29 0.61
CA ALA A 112 12.68 8.29 -0.63
C ALA A 112 12.18 9.68 -1.03
N LEU A 113 11.69 10.46 -0.04
CA LEU A 113 11.31 11.86 -0.23
C LEU A 113 12.51 12.69 -0.71
N THR A 114 13.63 12.64 0.02
CA THR A 114 14.85 13.38 -0.31
C THR A 114 15.38 13.04 -1.71
N LYS A 115 15.39 11.75 -2.08
CA LYS A 115 15.82 11.30 -3.40
C LYS A 115 14.96 11.84 -4.55
N LYS A 116 13.71 12.22 -4.25
CA LYS A 116 12.75 12.80 -5.22
C LYS A 116 12.62 14.32 -5.11
N GLY A 117 13.47 14.97 -4.32
CA GLY A 117 13.51 16.43 -4.18
C GLY A 117 12.54 16.99 -3.14
N PHE A 118 11.97 16.14 -2.29
CA PHE A 118 11.10 16.55 -1.18
C PHE A 118 11.86 16.56 0.14
N THR A 119 11.37 17.30 1.13
CA THR A 119 11.92 17.33 2.49
C THR A 119 11.02 16.58 3.47
N GLU A 120 11.51 16.28 4.67
CA GLU A 120 10.67 15.67 5.73
C GLU A 120 9.55 16.61 6.23
N ASP A 121 9.67 17.89 5.95
CA ASP A 121 8.68 18.92 6.28
C ASP A 121 7.61 19.10 5.20
N THR A 122 7.74 18.39 4.06
CA THR A 122 6.80 18.49 2.94
C THR A 122 5.37 18.25 3.43
N THR A 123 4.55 19.26 3.20
CA THR A 123 3.11 19.26 3.50
C THR A 123 2.29 18.69 2.35
N PHE A 124 1.03 18.34 2.59
CA PHE A 124 0.16 17.84 1.53
C PHE A 124 -0.06 18.87 0.41
N CYS A 125 -0.18 20.16 0.72
CA CYS A 125 -0.35 21.20 -0.30
C CYS A 125 0.91 21.39 -1.16
N GLU A 126 2.11 21.28 -0.56
CA GLU A 126 3.37 21.35 -1.31
C GLU A 126 3.55 20.12 -2.20
N LEU A 127 3.28 18.93 -1.66
CA LEU A 127 3.32 17.67 -2.42
C LEU A 127 2.39 17.74 -3.64
N PHE A 128 1.13 18.16 -3.45
CA PHE A 128 0.18 18.32 -4.55
C PHE A 128 0.63 19.38 -5.56
N SER A 129 1.15 20.51 -5.08
CA SER A 129 1.59 21.61 -5.94
C SER A 129 2.71 21.19 -6.88
N GLN A 130 3.63 20.34 -6.42
CA GLN A 130 4.76 19.84 -7.21
C GLN A 130 4.39 18.65 -8.11
N THR A 131 3.60 17.70 -7.60
CA THR A 131 3.31 16.44 -8.32
C THR A 131 2.07 16.50 -9.19
N LYS A 132 1.16 17.45 -8.92
CA LYS A 132 -0.21 17.52 -9.47
C LYS A 132 -1.04 16.25 -9.25
N LYS A 133 -0.66 15.42 -8.28
CA LYS A 133 -1.38 14.21 -7.88
C LYS A 133 -1.84 14.35 -6.44
N GLU A 134 -3.11 14.08 -6.20
CA GLU A 134 -3.65 14.05 -4.85
C GLU A 134 -3.22 12.77 -4.15
N LEU A 135 -2.61 12.93 -2.97
CA LEU A 135 -2.40 11.84 -2.02
C LEU A 135 -3.44 11.93 -0.89
N VAL A 136 -4.08 10.80 -0.60
CA VAL A 136 -4.98 10.62 0.53
C VAL A 136 -4.47 9.48 1.40
N ILE A 137 -4.18 9.78 2.65
CA ILE A 137 -3.74 8.80 3.64
C ILE A 137 -4.83 8.63 4.68
N ALA A 138 -5.21 7.38 4.98
CA ALA A 138 -6.18 7.06 6.02
C ALA A 138 -5.50 6.73 7.35
N GLY A 139 -6.15 7.10 8.45
CA GLY A 139 -5.81 6.68 9.82
C GLY A 139 -7.07 6.62 10.68
N TYR A 140 -7.04 5.83 11.76
CA TYR A 140 -8.17 5.75 12.67
C TYR A 140 -7.95 6.68 13.87
N ASN A 141 -8.90 7.61 14.08
CA ASN A 141 -8.91 8.50 15.24
C ASN A 141 -9.56 7.77 16.42
N LEU A 142 -8.75 7.32 17.38
CA LEU A 142 -9.22 6.64 18.58
C LEU A 142 -10.05 7.55 19.48
N THR A 143 -9.69 8.83 19.58
CA THR A 143 -10.41 9.80 20.41
C THR A 143 -11.84 9.99 19.93
N LYS A 144 -12.04 10.07 18.61
CA LYS A 144 -13.35 10.33 17.98
C LYS A 144 -14.09 9.05 17.55
N GLY A 145 -13.41 7.92 17.48
CA GLY A 145 -13.99 6.65 17.03
C GLY A 145 -14.33 6.62 15.53
N ILE A 146 -13.57 7.31 14.69
CA ILE A 146 -13.82 7.40 13.24
C ILE A 146 -12.54 7.23 12.42
N THR A 147 -12.67 6.66 11.21
CA THR A 147 -11.60 6.71 10.21
C THR A 147 -11.52 8.11 9.62
N GLU A 148 -10.35 8.72 9.67
CA GLU A 148 -10.07 10.03 9.08
C GLU A 148 -9.12 9.91 7.89
N SER A 149 -9.34 10.74 6.87
CA SER A 149 -8.39 10.97 5.79
C SER A 149 -7.56 12.23 6.02
N PHE A 150 -6.34 12.22 5.47
CA PHE A 150 -5.40 13.33 5.39
C PHE A 150 -5.04 13.55 3.92
N SER A 151 -5.14 14.78 3.43
CA SER A 151 -4.96 15.14 2.02
C SER A 151 -4.67 16.63 1.85
N SER A 152 -4.38 17.08 0.63
CA SER A 152 -4.19 18.51 0.35
C SER A 152 -5.48 19.33 0.56
N SER A 153 -6.62 18.70 0.30
CA SER A 153 -7.94 19.29 0.47
C SER A 153 -8.41 19.38 1.92
N LYS A 154 -8.09 18.40 2.77
CA LYS A 154 -8.58 18.33 4.15
C LYS A 154 -7.56 18.81 5.18
N THR A 155 -6.27 18.54 4.96
CA THR A 155 -5.18 18.86 5.89
C THR A 155 -3.97 19.42 5.12
N PRO A 156 -4.10 20.54 4.39
CA PRO A 156 -3.10 21.04 3.47
C PRO A 156 -1.71 21.22 4.10
N TYR A 157 -1.66 21.78 5.30
CA TYR A 157 -0.42 22.12 6.00
C TYR A 157 0.13 20.99 6.88
N MET A 158 -0.54 19.84 6.92
CA MET A 158 -0.02 18.69 7.64
C MET A 158 1.17 18.10 6.87
N LYS A 159 2.27 17.83 7.59
CA LYS A 159 3.41 17.11 7.01
C LYS A 159 2.94 15.72 6.60
N VAL A 160 3.23 15.34 5.35
CA VAL A 160 2.85 14.02 4.80
C VAL A 160 3.46 12.90 5.65
N LEU A 161 4.67 13.12 6.16
CA LEU A 161 5.38 12.17 7.01
C LEU A 161 4.63 11.85 8.33
N ILE A 162 3.91 12.83 8.91
CA ILE A 162 3.08 12.59 10.11
C ILE A 162 1.90 11.67 9.74
N ALA A 163 1.24 11.93 8.62
CA ALA A 163 0.13 11.09 8.15
C ALA A 163 0.59 9.66 7.85
N CYS A 164 1.77 9.47 7.23
CA CYS A 164 2.38 8.15 7.07
C CYS A 164 2.60 7.47 8.42
N ARG A 165 3.17 8.18 9.41
CA ARG A 165 3.43 7.62 10.75
C ARG A 165 2.13 7.20 11.43
N ILE A 166 1.07 7.99 11.32
CA ILE A 166 -0.28 7.63 11.79
C ILE A 166 -0.75 6.35 11.11
N SER A 167 -0.69 6.31 9.78
CA SER A 167 -1.25 5.22 8.98
C SER A 167 -0.58 3.87 9.23
N ILE A 168 0.64 3.83 9.74
CA ILE A 168 1.34 2.59 10.13
C ILE A 168 1.36 2.33 11.64
N SER A 169 0.57 3.05 12.44
CA SER A 169 0.53 2.89 13.90
C SER A 169 -0.32 1.71 14.35
N ILE A 170 0.07 0.49 13.98
CA ILE A 170 -0.63 -0.74 14.35
C ILE A 170 -0.51 -0.97 15.86
N PRO A 171 -1.61 -1.08 16.63
CA PRO A 171 -1.59 -1.38 18.05
C PRO A 171 -0.78 -2.62 18.37
N LEU A 172 -0.17 -2.62 19.55
CA LEU A 172 0.74 -3.66 20.05
C LEU A 172 2.10 -3.74 19.32
N LEU A 173 2.20 -3.22 18.10
CA LEU A 173 3.45 -3.16 17.33
C LEU A 173 4.08 -1.75 17.40
N PHE A 174 3.26 -0.70 17.34
CA PHE A 174 3.69 0.69 17.32
C PHE A 174 2.92 1.55 18.31
N THR A 175 3.63 2.52 18.91
CA THR A 175 3.01 3.56 19.73
C THR A 175 2.00 4.37 18.89
N PRO A 176 0.78 4.60 19.39
CA PRO A 176 -0.16 5.54 18.79
C PRO A 176 0.45 6.93 18.60
N VAL A 177 -0.07 7.67 17.62
CA VAL A 177 0.40 9.03 17.35
C VAL A 177 -0.58 10.03 17.93
N MET A 178 -0.08 10.96 18.74
CA MET A 178 -0.84 12.13 19.17
C MET A 178 -0.71 13.23 18.13
N TYR A 179 -1.83 13.73 17.61
CA TYR A 179 -1.85 14.82 16.65
C TYR A 179 -3.05 15.73 16.92
N ASN A 180 -2.79 17.04 17.11
CA ASN A 180 -3.81 18.06 17.44
C ASN A 180 -4.74 17.68 18.62
N GLY A 181 -4.19 17.03 19.64
CA GLY A 181 -4.93 16.60 20.83
C GLY A 181 -5.67 15.27 20.70
N ASP A 182 -5.74 14.70 19.49
CA ASP A 182 -6.35 13.40 19.23
C ASP A 182 -5.31 12.29 19.15
N MET A 183 -5.73 11.07 19.51
CA MET A 183 -4.93 9.86 19.41
C MET A 183 -5.28 9.10 18.13
N PHE A 184 -4.26 8.70 17.37
CA PHE A 184 -4.43 8.00 16.10
C PHE A 184 -3.66 6.68 16.06
N ILE A 185 -4.25 5.71 15.35
CA ILE A 185 -3.67 4.40 15.03
C ILE A 185 -3.86 4.07 13.53
N ASP A 186 -3.30 2.94 13.09
CA ASP A 186 -3.48 2.43 11.71
C ASP A 186 -4.97 2.26 11.37
N GLY A 187 -5.39 2.78 10.21
CA GLY A 187 -6.78 2.68 9.74
C GLY A 187 -7.23 1.25 9.42
N CYS A 188 -6.29 0.36 9.06
CA CYS A 188 -6.57 -1.01 8.62
C CYS A 188 -7.10 -1.94 9.72
N ILE A 189 -7.09 -1.49 10.97
CA ILE A 189 -7.69 -2.22 12.11
C ILE A 189 -9.21 -2.24 12.00
N ILE A 190 -9.78 -1.16 11.46
CA ILE A 190 -11.22 -0.99 11.32
C ILE A 190 -11.63 -1.28 9.88
N GLU A 191 -10.91 -0.73 8.90
CA GLU A 191 -11.25 -0.83 7.48
C GLU A 191 -10.02 -1.19 6.65
N HIS A 192 -10.02 -2.37 6.04
CA HIS A 192 -8.86 -2.88 5.31
C HIS A 192 -8.49 -2.02 4.09
N ALA A 193 -9.47 -1.42 3.42
CA ALA A 193 -9.27 -0.53 2.29
C ALA A 193 -10.11 0.75 2.45
N PRO A 194 -9.51 1.95 2.35
CA PRO A 194 -10.21 3.22 2.59
C PRO A 194 -11.03 3.70 1.39
N ILE A 195 -11.90 2.82 0.86
CA ILE A 195 -12.68 3.06 -0.37
C ILE A 195 -13.65 4.23 -0.20
N GLN A 196 -14.10 4.50 1.03
CA GLN A 196 -15.01 5.60 1.33
C GLN A 196 -14.42 6.99 1.02
N PHE A 197 -13.10 7.12 0.87
CA PHE A 197 -12.45 8.37 0.50
C PHE A 197 -12.27 8.56 -1.01
N ALA A 198 -12.71 7.60 -1.83
CA ALA A 198 -12.84 7.76 -3.26
C ALA A 198 -14.01 8.68 -3.61
N ILE A 199 -13.80 9.60 -4.54
CA ILE A 199 -14.79 10.60 -4.96
C ILE A 199 -15.52 10.11 -6.22
N GLN A 200 -14.78 9.55 -7.17
CA GLN A 200 -15.32 9.07 -8.45
C GLN A 200 -15.36 7.55 -8.44
N LYS A 201 -16.35 6.97 -7.74
CA LYS A 201 -16.44 5.52 -7.51
C LYS A 201 -16.46 4.70 -8.81
N ASP A 202 -17.08 5.22 -9.85
CA ASP A 202 -17.14 4.65 -11.19
C ASP A 202 -15.76 4.63 -11.89
N LYS A 203 -14.86 5.57 -11.54
CA LYS A 203 -13.50 5.72 -12.09
C LYS A 203 -12.40 5.34 -11.09
N THR A 204 -12.77 4.64 -10.03
CA THR A 204 -11.85 4.21 -8.97
C THR A 204 -11.45 2.76 -9.15
N LEU A 205 -10.15 2.50 -9.16
CA LEU A 205 -9.59 1.16 -9.11
C LEU A 205 -9.23 0.78 -7.67
N VAL A 206 -9.62 -0.40 -7.19
CA VAL A 206 -9.30 -0.87 -5.84
C VAL A 206 -8.34 -2.06 -5.89
N ILE A 207 -7.13 -1.88 -5.38
CA ILE A 207 -6.17 -2.97 -5.18
C ILE A 207 -6.25 -3.38 -3.71
N GLN A 208 -6.87 -4.54 -3.46
CA GLN A 208 -7.02 -5.10 -2.13
C GLN A 208 -6.22 -6.40 -1.97
N CYS A 209 -5.38 -6.46 -0.96
CA CYS A 209 -4.79 -7.73 -0.52
C CYS A 209 -5.78 -8.43 0.40
N ILE A 210 -6.25 -9.62 0.05
CA ILE A 210 -7.10 -10.43 0.92
C ILE A 210 -6.31 -11.67 1.31
N THR A 211 -6.34 -11.99 2.60
CA THR A 211 -5.72 -13.21 3.12
C THR A 211 -6.86 -14.16 3.46
N GLN A 212 -7.21 -15.08 2.54
CA GLN A 212 -8.17 -16.13 2.90
C GLN A 212 -7.50 -17.14 3.84
N VAL A 213 -7.88 -17.12 5.11
CA VAL A 213 -7.73 -18.28 5.97
C VAL A 213 -8.71 -19.32 5.42
N SER A 214 -8.18 -20.44 4.93
CA SER A 214 -9.03 -21.50 4.40
C SER A 214 -9.71 -22.21 5.56
N ASP A 215 -11.05 -22.29 5.54
CA ASP A 215 -11.86 -23.11 6.46
C ASP A 215 -11.58 -24.63 6.36
N ASN A 216 -10.63 -25.04 5.52
CA ASN A 216 -10.26 -26.44 5.28
C ASN A 216 -9.65 -27.17 6.49
N GLU A 217 -9.46 -26.52 7.63
CA GLU A 217 -9.16 -27.22 8.88
C GLU A 217 -10.42 -27.72 9.61
N ARG A 218 -11.65 -27.37 9.19
CA ARG A 218 -12.90 -27.82 9.83
C ARG A 218 -13.75 -28.79 9.01
N THR A 219 -13.60 -28.86 7.70
CA THR A 219 -14.37 -29.81 6.87
C THR A 219 -13.46 -30.41 5.80
N GLY A 220 -13.12 -31.70 5.95
CA GLY A 220 -12.26 -32.47 5.04
C GLY A 220 -12.87 -32.72 3.67
N ALA A 221 -13.24 -31.67 2.94
CA ALA A 221 -13.68 -31.75 1.56
C ALA A 221 -12.54 -31.32 0.63
N SER A 222 -12.15 -32.22 -0.28
CA SER A 222 -11.15 -31.96 -1.31
C SER A 222 -11.69 -30.96 -2.34
N THR A 223 -10.94 -29.90 -2.62
CA THR A 223 -11.24 -28.99 -3.72
C THR A 223 -10.03 -28.83 -4.63
N SER A 224 -10.22 -29.25 -5.88
CA SER A 224 -9.60 -28.82 -7.14
C SER A 224 -8.18 -28.26 -7.13
N HIS A 225 -7.30 -28.88 -7.93
CA HIS A 225 -5.97 -28.42 -8.34
C HIS A 225 -5.90 -26.90 -8.63
N ARG A 226 -5.51 -26.11 -7.62
CA ARG A 226 -4.90 -24.78 -7.83
C ARG A 226 -3.42 -24.91 -7.49
N SER A 227 -2.57 -24.38 -8.37
CA SER A 227 -1.13 -24.31 -8.13
C SER A 227 -0.86 -23.62 -6.78
N PRO A 228 0.06 -24.16 -5.96
CA PRO A 228 0.41 -23.55 -4.69
C PRO A 228 0.91 -22.11 -4.90
N ILE A 229 0.55 -21.22 -3.99
CA ILE A 229 0.97 -19.82 -4.03
C ILE A 229 2.42 -19.76 -3.57
N PRO A 230 3.33 -19.11 -4.33
CA PRO A 230 4.73 -19.00 -3.93
C PRO A 230 4.88 -18.26 -2.61
N THR A 231 5.84 -18.69 -1.81
CA THR A 231 6.21 -18.06 -0.54
C THR A 231 7.33 -17.05 -0.70
N ASP A 232 8.16 -17.17 -1.74
CA ASP A 232 9.19 -16.18 -2.05
C ASP A 232 8.61 -14.97 -2.78
N ALA A 233 9.18 -13.81 -2.47
CA ALA A 233 8.77 -12.53 -3.04
C ALA A 233 8.82 -12.46 -4.57
N PRO A 234 9.90 -12.90 -5.25
CA PRO A 234 9.99 -12.84 -6.70
C PRO A 234 8.88 -13.62 -7.42
N SER A 235 8.67 -14.87 -7.01
CA SER A 235 7.65 -15.72 -7.61
C SER A 235 6.24 -15.21 -7.29
N PHE A 236 6.03 -14.68 -6.09
CA PHE A 236 4.75 -14.10 -5.69
C PHE A 236 4.43 -12.81 -6.46
N PHE A 237 5.41 -11.92 -6.64
CA PHE A 237 5.30 -10.74 -7.50
C PHE A 237 4.92 -11.13 -8.93
N ALA A 238 5.66 -12.08 -9.53
CA ALA A 238 5.43 -12.54 -10.89
C ALA A 238 4.04 -13.16 -11.08
N LEU A 239 3.58 -13.96 -10.10
CA LEU A 239 2.24 -14.55 -10.12
C LEU A 239 1.14 -13.48 -10.12
N VAL A 240 1.25 -12.49 -9.22
CA VAL A 240 0.24 -11.43 -9.10
C VAL A 240 0.23 -10.55 -10.33
N HIS A 241 1.42 -10.10 -10.78
CA HIS A 241 1.58 -9.35 -12.01
C HIS A 241 0.93 -10.07 -13.20
N SER A 242 1.27 -11.33 -13.44
CA SER A 242 0.75 -12.11 -14.56
C SER A 242 -0.77 -12.21 -14.54
N ARG A 243 -1.37 -12.44 -13.36
CA ARG A 243 -2.84 -12.52 -13.21
C ARG A 243 -3.51 -11.19 -13.53
N VAL A 244 -2.99 -10.09 -13.01
CA VAL A 244 -3.54 -8.75 -13.26
C VAL A 244 -3.36 -8.38 -14.72
N PHE A 245 -2.16 -8.54 -15.27
CA PHE A 245 -1.84 -8.22 -16.67
C PHE A 245 -2.75 -8.98 -17.65
N ASN A 246 -2.91 -10.29 -17.46
CA ASN A 246 -3.78 -11.11 -18.30
C ASN A 246 -5.26 -10.70 -18.20
N THR A 247 -5.71 -10.32 -17.00
CA THR A 247 -7.08 -9.83 -16.78
C THR A 247 -7.31 -8.51 -17.52
N LEU A 248 -6.35 -7.59 -17.44
CA LEU A 248 -6.39 -6.33 -18.19
C LEU A 248 -6.39 -6.60 -19.71
N GLN A 249 -5.52 -7.49 -20.19
CA GLN A 249 -5.43 -7.81 -21.61
C GLN A 249 -6.71 -8.42 -22.18
N LYS A 250 -7.36 -9.36 -21.47
CA LYS A 250 -8.62 -9.97 -21.91
C LYS A 250 -9.76 -8.96 -22.03
N LYS A 251 -9.79 -7.96 -21.16
CA LYS A 251 -10.84 -6.94 -21.14
C LYS A 251 -10.59 -5.77 -22.11
N CYS A 252 -9.36 -5.56 -22.58
CA CYS A 252 -9.04 -4.60 -23.66
C CYS A 252 -9.30 -5.14 -25.08
N LEU A 253 -9.61 -6.44 -25.23
CA LEU A 253 -9.84 -7.12 -26.52
C LEU A 253 -11.34 -7.18 -26.90
N HIS A 254 -12.21 -6.46 -26.19
CA HIS A 254 -13.64 -6.30 -26.45
C HIS A 254 -14.01 -4.83 -26.34
#